data_AF-A0A842SZY0-F1
#
_entry.id   AF-A0A842SZY0-F1
#
_cell.length_a   1.000
_cell.length_b   1.000
_cell.length_c   1.000
_cell.angle_alpha   90.00
_cell.angle_beta   90.00
_cell.angle_gamma   90.00
#
_symmetry.space_group_name_H-M   'P 1'
#
loop_
_entity.id
_entity.type
_entity.pdbx_description
1 polymer ?
#
loop_
_entity_poly.entity_id
_entity_poly.type
_entity_poly.pdbx_seq_one_letter_code
_entity_poly.pdbx_strand_id
1 'polypeptide(L)'
;MTIYELSIISSTGFPYYNKKIKPVPKGVKVHLRFFDFSEQDKKDFEDESYLEFDLKAGLISALFEFARNIDKKIEVLEFRPKGAEEINPKPVQDRIKYKGDVLMTVTTEKYLLHDQIRRKIEVIYENFISPKIPLDSAYEVLHNEENSLLDILTDNKAKNHLFKHEKALRKISKNYINEMSRYGLKGIVCCGFDLSPITCFSEHNQYHLEDIDEILRGVGNIPEIEALNWKYRQSNYNNKPLWVFIINSGIGVSVEGLYENYYYLLLTEPDAYMGEFPRKLANEFNGILTEDI
;
A
#
# COMPACT_ATOMS: atom_id res chain seq x y z
N MET A 1 -4.49 -5.63 -8.18
CA MET A 1 -5.17 -4.48 -7.52
C MET A 1 -5.52 -4.90 -6.10
N THR A 2 -5.29 -4.06 -5.10
CA THR A 2 -5.22 -4.47 -3.67
C THR A 2 -5.94 -3.49 -2.73
N ILE A 3 -6.38 -2.35 -3.28
CA ILE A 3 -7.27 -1.37 -2.64
C ILE A 3 -8.70 -1.63 -3.12
N TYR A 4 -9.65 -1.63 -2.18
CA TYR A 4 -11.04 -2.05 -2.40
C TYR A 4 -12.04 -0.90 -2.37
N GLU A 5 -11.82 0.04 -1.47
CA GLU A 5 -12.75 1.14 -1.19
C GLU A 5 -11.97 2.34 -0.67
N LEU A 6 -12.39 3.53 -1.11
CA LEU A 6 -11.97 4.82 -0.57
C LEU A 6 -13.22 5.56 -0.09
N SER A 7 -13.18 6.07 1.13
CA SER A 7 -14.20 6.95 1.67
C SER A 7 -13.55 8.23 2.21
N ILE A 8 -14.23 9.36 2.02
CA ILE A 8 -13.83 10.68 2.48
C ILE A 8 -14.99 11.23 3.30
N ILE A 9 -14.69 11.59 4.55
CA ILE A 9 -15.66 11.95 5.57
C ILE A 9 -15.17 13.25 6.21
N SER A 10 -16.06 14.19 6.48
CA SER A 10 -15.69 15.35 7.32
C SER A 10 -15.54 14.92 8.78
N SER A 11 -14.82 15.72 9.59
CA SER A 11 -14.69 15.46 11.04
C SER A 11 -16.04 15.40 11.77
N THR A 12 -17.07 16.06 11.24
CA THR A 12 -18.46 16.04 11.76
C THR A 12 -19.22 14.74 11.45
N GLY A 13 -18.59 13.81 10.74
CA GLY A 13 -19.20 12.53 10.34
C GLY A 13 -20.05 12.59 9.07
N PHE A 14 -20.04 13.72 8.35
CA PHE A 14 -20.75 13.83 7.08
C PHE A 14 -19.99 13.09 5.96
N PRO A 15 -20.62 12.11 5.26
CA PRO A 15 -19.99 11.41 4.16
C PRO A 15 -19.89 12.32 2.94
N TYR A 16 -18.67 12.67 2.53
CA TYR A 16 -18.42 13.53 1.38
C TYR A 16 -18.30 12.72 0.08
N TYR A 17 -17.53 11.63 0.10
CA TYR A 17 -17.33 10.77 -1.06
C TYR A 17 -17.15 9.31 -0.64
N ASN A 18 -17.72 8.38 -1.40
CA ASN A 18 -17.43 6.96 -1.25
C ASN A 18 -17.33 6.27 -2.61
N LYS A 19 -16.24 5.55 -2.82
CA LYS A 19 -16.01 4.78 -4.05
C LYS A 19 -15.61 3.36 -3.73
N LYS A 20 -16.46 2.42 -4.15
CA LYS A 20 -16.10 1.02 -4.29
C LYS A 20 -15.26 0.85 -5.55
N ILE A 21 -13.99 0.51 -5.37
CA ILE A 21 -13.02 0.29 -6.45
C ILE A 21 -13.17 -1.14 -6.99
N LYS A 22 -13.29 -2.13 -6.09
CA LYS A 22 -13.55 -3.54 -6.44
C LYS A 22 -14.13 -4.31 -5.25
N PRO A 23 -14.81 -5.45 -5.46
CA PRO A 23 -15.33 -6.25 -4.35
C PRO A 23 -14.20 -6.85 -3.50
N VAL A 24 -14.43 -6.89 -2.18
CA VAL A 24 -13.56 -7.60 -1.22
C VAL A 24 -13.69 -9.12 -1.44
N PRO A 25 -12.59 -9.89 -1.55
CA PRO A 25 -12.66 -11.33 -1.76
C PRO A 25 -13.20 -12.04 -0.53
N LYS A 26 -13.94 -13.14 -0.74
CA LYS A 26 -14.46 -13.95 0.37
C LYS A 26 -13.30 -14.61 1.15
N GLY A 27 -13.40 -14.61 2.48
CA GLY A 27 -12.43 -15.29 3.35
C GLY A 27 -11.10 -14.56 3.56
N VAL A 28 -10.95 -13.32 3.06
CA VAL A 28 -9.71 -12.53 3.18
C VAL A 28 -9.86 -11.50 4.29
N LYS A 29 -8.87 -11.44 5.19
CA LYS A 29 -8.74 -10.36 6.19
C LYS A 29 -8.20 -9.10 5.52
N VAL A 30 -8.97 -8.02 5.54
CA VAL A 30 -8.58 -6.70 5.01
C VAL A 30 -8.31 -5.71 6.15
N HIS A 31 -7.54 -4.67 5.87
CA HIS A 31 -7.32 -3.54 6.77
C HIS A 31 -8.16 -2.34 6.34
N LEU A 32 -8.94 -1.79 7.26
CA LEU A 32 -9.47 -0.44 7.15
C LEU A 32 -8.45 0.52 7.75
N ARG A 33 -7.87 1.39 6.92
CA ARG A 33 -6.86 2.37 7.31
C ARG A 33 -7.50 3.75 7.44
N PHE A 34 -7.11 4.49 8.46
CA PHE A 34 -7.59 5.84 8.74
C PHE A 34 -6.45 6.83 8.56
N PHE A 35 -6.73 7.93 7.87
CA PHE A 35 -5.82 9.04 7.64
C PHE A 35 -6.54 10.33 8.05
N ASP A 36 -6.07 10.91 9.15
CA ASP A 36 -6.64 12.10 9.77
C ASP A 36 -5.86 13.34 9.31
N PHE A 37 -6.55 14.25 8.64
CA PHE A 37 -6.04 15.52 8.14
C PHE A 37 -6.67 16.72 8.86
N SER A 38 -7.18 16.53 10.07
CA SER A 38 -7.78 17.60 10.87
C SER A 38 -6.75 18.63 11.33
N GLU A 39 -7.17 19.88 11.47
CA GLU A 39 -6.31 20.95 12.00
C GLU A 39 -5.88 20.63 13.43
N GLN A 40 -4.58 20.32 13.61
CA GLN A 40 -4.00 20.19 14.95
C GLN A 40 -3.72 21.58 15.54
N ASP A 41 -4.78 22.30 15.88
CA ASP A 41 -4.65 23.34 16.90
C ASP A 41 -4.40 22.62 18.23
N LYS A 42 -3.13 22.59 18.66
CA LYS A 42 -2.80 22.29 20.06
C LYS A 42 -3.46 23.36 20.92
N LYS A 43 -4.70 23.13 21.33
CA LYS A 43 -5.22 23.74 22.54
C LYS A 43 -4.52 23.01 23.68
N ASP A 44 -3.70 23.73 24.43
CA ASP A 44 -3.14 23.25 25.69
C ASP A 44 -4.33 22.97 26.62
N PHE A 45 -4.83 21.73 26.59
CA PHE A 45 -5.83 21.25 27.53
C PHE A 45 -5.09 20.58 28.68
N GLU A 46 -5.29 21.09 29.89
CA GLU A 46 -4.57 20.69 31.11
C GLU A 46 -4.92 19.28 31.63
N ASP A 47 -5.77 18.50 30.93
CA ASP A 47 -6.21 17.17 31.39
C ASP A 47 -6.32 16.15 30.22
N GLU A 48 -5.17 15.68 29.72
CA GLU A 48 -5.10 14.70 28.62
C GLU A 48 -5.75 13.34 28.96
N SER A 49 -5.84 12.96 30.23
CA SER A 49 -6.32 11.63 30.63
C SER A 49 -7.83 11.44 30.54
N TYR A 50 -8.63 12.51 30.73
CA TYR A 50 -10.09 12.45 30.60
C TYR A 50 -10.51 12.44 29.12
N LEU A 51 -9.79 13.17 28.27
CA LEU A 51 -9.98 13.19 26.82
C LEU A 51 -9.76 11.81 26.19
N GLU A 52 -8.73 11.06 26.60
CA GLU A 52 -8.43 9.77 25.99
C GLU A 52 -9.54 8.72 26.24
N PHE A 53 -10.11 8.70 27.45
CA PHE A 53 -11.22 7.82 27.78
C PHE A 53 -12.49 8.18 27.01
N ASP A 54 -12.87 9.45 27.00
CA ASP A 54 -14.08 9.92 26.33
C ASP A 54 -14.00 9.73 24.81
N LEU A 55 -12.81 9.93 24.22
CA LEU A 55 -12.58 9.74 22.79
C LEU A 55 -12.61 8.25 22.41
N LYS A 56 -12.06 7.37 23.26
CA LYS A 56 -12.19 5.91 23.09
C LYS A 56 -13.65 5.47 23.24
N ALA A 57 -14.37 5.96 24.24
CA ALA A 57 -15.77 5.62 24.47
C ALA A 57 -16.66 6.10 23.31
N GLY A 58 -16.46 7.33 22.82
CA GLY A 58 -17.13 7.88 21.65
C GLY A 58 -16.87 7.07 20.38
N LEU A 59 -15.60 6.72 20.12
CA LEU A 59 -15.22 5.88 18.98
C LEU A 59 -15.84 4.48 19.06
N ILE A 60 -15.76 3.82 20.22
CA ILE A 60 -16.36 2.50 20.43
C ILE A 60 -17.88 2.55 20.23
N SER A 61 -18.54 3.56 20.79
CA SER A 61 -19.99 3.74 20.65
C SER A 61 -20.41 3.98 19.20
N ALA A 62 -19.68 4.84 18.48
CA ALA A 62 -19.93 5.10 17.07
C ALA A 62 -19.72 3.85 16.20
N LEU A 63 -18.66 3.08 16.46
CA LEU A 63 -18.38 1.82 15.76
C LEU A 63 -19.46 0.77 16.03
N PHE A 64 -19.96 0.67 17.26
CA PHE A 64 -21.02 -0.27 17.63
C PHE A 64 -22.35 0.06 16.95
N GLU A 65 -22.73 1.35 16.95
CA GLU A 65 -23.92 1.84 16.24
C GLU A 65 -23.81 1.66 14.73
N PHE A 66 -22.65 1.98 14.15
CA PHE A 66 -22.37 1.74 12.73
C PHE A 66 -22.51 0.25 12.37
N ALA A 67 -21.87 -0.64 13.12
CA ALA A 67 -21.92 -2.08 12.89
C ALA A 67 -23.34 -2.65 12.98
N ARG A 68 -24.13 -2.16 13.94
CA ARG A 68 -25.56 -2.50 14.07
C ARG A 68 -26.35 -2.07 12.83
N ASN A 69 -26.08 -0.88 12.29
CA ASN A 69 -26.77 -0.35 11.11
C ASN A 69 -26.43 -1.08 9.79
N ILE A 70 -25.26 -1.70 9.69
CA ILE A 70 -24.84 -2.46 8.50
C ILE A 70 -24.97 -3.99 8.64
N ASP A 71 -25.65 -4.46 9.69
CA ASP A 71 -25.82 -5.88 10.04
C ASP A 71 -24.49 -6.65 10.08
N LYS A 72 -23.47 -6.03 10.69
CA LYS A 72 -22.15 -6.62 10.92
C LYS A 72 -21.88 -6.71 12.42
N LYS A 73 -21.25 -7.80 12.83
CA LYS A 73 -20.81 -8.01 14.21
C LYS A 73 -19.33 -7.65 14.32
N ILE A 74 -19.01 -6.67 15.16
CA ILE A 74 -17.62 -6.40 15.56
C ILE A 74 -17.25 -7.42 16.63
N GLU A 75 -16.29 -8.31 16.33
CA GLU A 75 -15.85 -9.34 17.28
C GLU A 75 -14.57 -8.95 18.02
N VAL A 76 -13.68 -8.19 17.39
CA VAL A 76 -12.41 -7.74 17.98
C VAL A 76 -12.07 -6.34 17.48
N LEU A 77 -11.74 -5.44 18.41
CA LEU A 77 -11.19 -4.12 18.14
C LEU A 77 -9.84 -4.03 18.86
N GLU A 78 -8.74 -4.11 18.11
CA GLU A 78 -7.39 -4.06 18.67
C GLU A 78 -6.80 -2.65 18.54
N PHE A 79 -6.53 -2.00 19.67
CA PHE A 79 -5.67 -0.82 19.72
C PHE A 79 -4.25 -1.25 20.03
N ARG A 80 -3.32 -0.97 19.12
CA ARG A 80 -1.89 -1.15 19.41
C ARG A 80 -1.33 0.19 19.88
N PRO A 81 -0.82 0.28 21.12
CA PRO A 81 -0.08 1.46 21.51
C PRO A 81 1.10 1.62 20.55
N LYS A 82 1.44 2.86 20.16
CA LYS A 82 2.76 3.11 19.61
C LYS A 82 3.75 2.65 20.67
N GLY A 83 4.55 1.64 20.36
CA GLY A 83 5.65 1.23 21.22
C GLY A 83 6.48 2.46 21.53
N ALA A 84 6.79 2.67 22.81
CA ALA A 84 7.71 3.69 23.25
C ALA A 84 9.15 3.29 22.83
N GLU A 85 9.44 3.30 21.53
CA GLU A 85 10.77 3.14 20.96
C GLU A 85 10.72 3.46 19.46
N GLU A 86 10.78 4.75 19.15
CA GLU A 86 11.41 5.31 17.95
C GLU A 86 11.71 6.80 18.24
N ILE A 87 12.54 7.04 19.26
CA ILE A 87 13.24 8.33 19.43
C ILE A 87 14.43 8.32 18.47
N ASN A 88 14.14 8.30 17.18
CA ASN A 88 15.00 8.96 16.20
C ASN A 88 14.12 10.08 15.63
N PRO A 89 14.24 11.32 16.14
CA PRO A 89 13.63 12.43 15.45
C PRO A 89 14.37 12.56 14.12
N LYS A 90 13.87 11.87 13.07
CA LYS A 90 14.03 12.38 11.71
C LYS A 90 13.62 13.85 11.79
N PRO A 91 14.40 14.77 11.24
CA PRO A 91 14.10 16.20 11.34
C PRO A 91 12.65 16.37 10.94
N VAL A 92 11.90 17.04 11.82
CA VAL A 92 10.51 17.43 11.58
C VAL A 92 10.53 18.25 10.30
N GLN A 93 10.38 17.59 9.15
CA GLN A 93 9.86 18.22 7.95
C GLN A 93 8.57 18.88 8.43
N ASP A 94 8.51 20.20 8.25
CA ASP A 94 7.44 21.07 8.68
C ASP A 94 6.13 20.30 8.76
N ARG A 95 5.58 20.15 9.98
CA ARG A 95 4.26 19.53 10.15
C ARG A 95 3.33 20.29 9.20
N ILE A 96 2.95 19.64 8.10
CA ILE A 96 2.08 20.22 7.10
C ILE A 96 0.86 20.66 7.87
N LYS A 97 0.61 21.98 7.91
CA LYS A 97 -0.63 22.50 8.45
C LYS A 97 -1.71 22.13 7.45
N TYR A 98 -2.30 20.95 7.64
CA TYR A 98 -3.48 20.54 6.90
C TYR A 98 -4.58 21.57 7.13
N LYS A 99 -5.30 21.91 6.08
CA LYS A 99 -6.39 22.89 6.15
C LYS A 99 -7.66 22.12 6.46
N GLY A 100 -8.43 22.57 7.44
CA GLY A 100 -9.73 22.01 7.79
C GLY A 100 -9.71 20.56 8.32
N ASP A 101 -10.89 19.95 8.29
CA ASP A 101 -11.30 18.86 9.17
C ASP A 101 -11.76 17.64 8.35
N VAL A 102 -10.80 16.83 7.88
CA VAL A 102 -11.05 15.72 6.94
C VAL A 102 -10.49 14.39 7.44
N LEU A 103 -11.32 13.36 7.43
CA LEU A 103 -10.96 11.97 7.66
C LEU A 103 -11.10 11.18 6.35
N MET A 104 -10.00 10.56 5.92
CA MET A 104 -10.01 9.66 4.76
C MET A 104 -9.78 8.22 5.21
N THR A 105 -10.54 7.28 4.65
CA THR A 105 -10.42 5.87 4.97
C THR A 105 -10.24 5.01 3.74
N VAL A 106 -9.35 4.02 3.82
CA VAL A 106 -9.04 3.12 2.70
C VAL A 106 -9.07 1.67 3.15
N THR A 107 -9.79 0.83 2.42
CA THR A 107 -9.80 -0.63 2.63
C THR A 107 -8.76 -1.29 1.75
N THR A 108 -7.83 -2.05 2.35
CA THR A 108 -6.64 -2.59 1.67
C THR A 108 -6.30 -4.03 2.08
N GLU A 109 -5.50 -4.71 1.27
CA GLU A 109 -4.77 -5.90 1.70
C GLU A 109 -3.81 -5.59 2.87
N LYS A 110 -3.65 -6.56 3.78
CA LYS A 110 -2.87 -6.38 5.01
C LYS A 110 -1.36 -6.20 4.77
N TYR A 111 -0.85 -6.75 3.67
CA TYR A 111 0.58 -6.79 3.37
C TYR A 111 1.10 -5.49 2.74
N LEU A 112 0.20 -4.60 2.31
CA LEU A 112 0.61 -3.33 1.69
C LEU A 112 1.30 -2.42 2.71
N LEU A 113 2.33 -1.72 2.23
CA LEU A 113 3.16 -0.84 3.04
C LEU A 113 2.34 0.38 3.50
N HIS A 114 2.23 0.59 4.82
CA HIS A 114 1.39 1.65 5.38
C HIS A 114 1.81 3.04 4.94
N ASP A 115 3.11 3.33 5.04
CA ASP A 115 3.63 4.66 4.72
C ASP A 115 3.47 5.00 3.23
N GLN A 116 3.45 3.98 2.37
CA GLN A 116 3.35 4.17 0.92
C GLN A 116 1.90 4.47 0.56
N ILE A 117 0.95 3.77 1.18
CA ILE A 117 -0.46 4.12 1.09
C ILE A 117 -0.68 5.53 1.65
N ARG A 118 -0.10 5.87 2.81
CA ARG A 118 -0.23 7.21 3.40
C ARG A 118 0.18 8.29 2.40
N ARG A 119 1.34 8.14 1.76
CA ARG A 119 1.83 9.09 0.75
C ARG A 119 0.89 9.23 -0.44
N LYS A 120 0.28 8.15 -0.92
CA LYS A 120 -0.78 8.22 -1.95
C LYS A 120 -1.99 9.03 -1.47
N ILE A 121 -2.41 8.82 -0.22
CA ILE A 121 -3.55 9.53 0.36
C ILE A 121 -3.24 11.01 0.63
N GLU A 122 -2.02 11.34 1.02
CA GLU A 122 -1.54 12.73 1.15
C GLU A 122 -1.62 13.46 -0.19
N VAL A 123 -1.15 12.86 -1.29
CA VAL A 123 -1.28 13.43 -2.64
C VAL A 123 -2.74 13.62 -3.03
N ILE A 124 -3.61 12.66 -2.69
CA ILE A 124 -5.05 12.80 -2.94
C ILE A 124 -5.62 13.98 -2.16
N TYR A 125 -5.27 14.08 -0.88
CA TYR A 125 -5.71 15.16 -0.02
C TYR A 125 -5.25 16.51 -0.58
N GLU A 126 -3.97 16.68 -0.86
CA GLU A 126 -3.38 17.94 -1.31
C GLU A 126 -3.98 18.42 -2.64
N ASN A 127 -4.13 17.52 -3.61
CA ASN A 127 -4.51 17.90 -4.97
C ASN A 127 -6.03 17.97 -5.19
N PHE A 128 -6.81 17.14 -4.50
CA PHE A 128 -8.24 16.99 -4.83
C PHE A 128 -9.18 17.43 -3.70
N ILE A 129 -8.72 17.41 -2.45
CA ILE A 129 -9.57 17.61 -1.27
C ILE A 129 -9.31 18.97 -0.63
N SER A 130 -8.04 19.30 -0.33
CA SER A 130 -7.64 20.56 0.30
C SER A 130 -8.18 21.81 -0.41
N PRO A 131 -8.23 21.89 -1.77
CA PRO A 131 -8.81 23.03 -2.47
C PRO A 131 -10.32 23.21 -2.29
N LYS A 132 -11.03 22.18 -1.80
CA LYS A 132 -12.49 22.13 -1.67
C LYS A 132 -12.97 22.28 -0.23
N ILE A 133 -12.08 22.65 0.68
CA ILE A 133 -12.41 22.83 2.09
C ILE A 133 -13.00 24.25 2.29
N PRO A 134 -14.12 24.40 3.03
CA PRO A 134 -14.87 23.36 3.75
C PRO A 134 -15.64 22.42 2.81
N LEU A 135 -15.67 21.13 3.15
CA LEU A 135 -16.35 20.10 2.36
C LEU A 135 -17.88 20.30 2.41
N ASP A 136 -18.39 21.12 1.50
CA ASP A 136 -19.80 21.45 1.39
C ASP A 136 -20.47 20.61 0.30
N SER A 137 -21.78 20.34 0.42
CA SER A 137 -22.50 19.41 -0.46
C SER A 137 -22.59 19.83 -1.93
N ALA A 138 -22.21 21.07 -2.26
CA ALA A 138 -22.25 21.62 -3.61
C ALA A 138 -21.02 21.30 -4.47
N TYR A 139 -19.91 20.86 -3.87
CA TYR A 139 -18.68 20.53 -4.58
C TYR A 139 -18.53 19.01 -4.67
N GLU A 140 -19.08 18.39 -5.71
CA GLU A 140 -18.87 16.97 -5.98
C GLU A 140 -17.47 16.71 -6.57
N VAL A 141 -16.92 15.52 -6.31
CA VAL A 141 -15.73 15.03 -7.02
C VAL A 141 -16.10 14.83 -8.49
N LEU A 142 -15.47 15.59 -9.37
CA LEU A 142 -15.74 15.54 -10.80
C LEU A 142 -15.25 14.21 -11.39
N HIS A 143 -15.84 13.78 -12.50
CA HIS A 143 -15.49 12.48 -13.11
C HIS A 143 -14.03 12.38 -13.57
N ASN A 144 -13.43 13.49 -14.02
CA ASN A 144 -12.01 13.54 -14.36
C ASN A 144 -11.12 13.39 -13.10
N GLU A 145 -11.50 14.02 -11.99
CA GLU A 145 -10.81 13.85 -10.72
C GLU A 145 -10.93 12.42 -10.21
N GLU A 146 -12.10 11.80 -10.35
CA GLU A 146 -12.30 10.40 -10.01
C GLU A 146 -11.35 9.46 -10.79
N ASN A 147 -11.14 9.72 -12.08
CA ASN A 147 -10.17 8.95 -12.86
C ASN A 147 -8.74 9.15 -12.33
N SER A 148 -8.34 10.38 -12.00
CA SER A 148 -7.03 10.65 -11.39
C SER A 148 -6.87 9.99 -10.01
N LEU A 149 -7.91 9.99 -9.17
CA LEU A 149 -7.93 9.28 -7.89
C LEU A 149 -7.71 7.78 -8.09
N LEU A 150 -8.42 7.18 -9.06
CA LEU A 150 -8.26 5.77 -9.40
C LEU A 150 -6.87 5.47 -9.94
N ASP A 151 -6.29 6.38 -10.74
CA ASP A 151 -4.94 6.22 -11.28
C ASP A 151 -3.88 6.17 -10.18
N ILE A 152 -3.97 7.06 -9.18
CA ILE A 152 -3.10 7.07 -8.00
C ILE A 152 -3.29 5.81 -7.16
N LEU A 153 -4.55 5.47 -6.81
CA LEU A 153 -4.84 4.33 -5.94
C LEU A 153 -4.49 2.98 -6.57
N THR A 154 -4.44 2.89 -7.90
CA THR A 154 -4.24 1.63 -8.61
C THR A 154 -2.88 1.50 -9.29
N ASP A 155 -1.96 2.44 -9.04
CA ASP A 155 -0.63 2.49 -9.67
C ASP A 155 -0.72 2.45 -11.21
N ASN A 156 -1.72 3.11 -11.81
CA ASN A 156 -2.02 2.94 -13.24
C ASN A 156 -0.86 3.40 -14.13
N LYS A 157 -0.18 4.48 -13.75
CA LYS A 157 1.02 4.95 -14.46
C LYS A 157 2.15 3.92 -14.42
N ALA A 158 2.39 3.32 -13.25
CA ALA A 158 3.41 2.29 -13.07
C ALA A 158 3.07 1.03 -13.89
N LYS A 159 1.80 0.62 -13.94
CA LYS A 159 1.31 -0.48 -14.78
C LYS A 159 1.55 -0.21 -16.26
N ASN A 160 1.14 0.96 -16.74
CA ASN A 160 1.30 1.34 -18.14
C ASN A 160 2.77 1.37 -18.54
N HIS A 161 3.63 1.88 -17.66
CA HIS A 161 5.07 1.88 -17.86
C HIS A 161 5.64 0.45 -17.95
N LEU A 162 5.36 -0.41 -16.96
CA LEU A 162 5.79 -1.83 -17.00
C LEU A 162 5.26 -2.58 -18.23
N PHE A 163 4.03 -2.29 -18.65
CA PHE A 163 3.42 -2.92 -19.84
C PHE A 163 4.16 -2.56 -21.13
N LYS A 164 4.63 -1.32 -21.28
CA LYS A 164 5.44 -0.91 -22.44
C LYS A 164 6.72 -1.74 -22.58
N HIS A 165 7.37 -2.06 -21.46
CA HIS A 165 8.63 -2.84 -21.44
C HIS A 165 8.42 -4.34 -21.21
N GLU A 166 7.17 -4.83 -21.21
CA GLU A 166 6.83 -6.19 -20.79
C GLU A 166 7.60 -7.26 -21.59
N LYS A 167 7.77 -7.08 -22.91
CA LYS A 167 8.48 -8.04 -23.75
C LYS A 167 9.96 -8.19 -23.36
N ALA A 168 10.63 -7.09 -23.05
CA ALA A 168 12.03 -7.07 -22.63
C ALA A 168 12.18 -7.72 -21.25
N LEU A 169 11.34 -7.30 -20.30
CA LEU A 169 11.29 -7.87 -18.94
C LEU A 169 11.01 -9.38 -18.97
N ARG A 170 10.04 -9.84 -19.78
CA ARG A 170 9.70 -11.25 -19.93
C ARG A 170 10.88 -12.07 -20.46
N LYS A 171 11.62 -11.54 -21.43
CA LYS A 171 12.79 -12.21 -22.01
C LYS A 171 13.88 -12.42 -20.95
N ILE A 172 14.24 -11.36 -20.22
CA ILE A 172 15.27 -11.42 -19.17
C ILE A 172 14.81 -12.29 -18.00
N SER A 173 13.56 -12.17 -17.58
CA SER A 173 12.97 -13.00 -16.53
C SER A 173 13.06 -14.49 -16.89
N LYS A 174 12.71 -14.86 -18.12
CA LYS A 174 12.80 -16.25 -18.58
C LYS A 174 14.23 -16.79 -18.53
N ASN A 175 15.21 -15.98 -18.96
CA ASN A 175 16.61 -16.37 -18.88
C ASN A 175 17.05 -16.62 -17.43
N TYR A 176 16.70 -15.71 -16.53
CA TYR A 176 17.06 -15.83 -15.12
C TYR A 176 16.36 -16.97 -14.40
N ILE A 177 15.07 -17.19 -14.65
CA ILE A 177 14.35 -18.32 -14.08
C ILE A 177 15.00 -19.63 -14.53
N ASN A 178 15.37 -19.75 -15.81
CA ASN A 178 16.06 -20.95 -16.29
C ASN A 178 17.44 -21.13 -15.64
N GLU A 179 18.24 -20.07 -15.54
CA GLU A 179 19.59 -20.09 -14.96
C GLU A 179 19.56 -20.38 -13.44
N MET A 180 18.66 -19.73 -12.72
CA MET A 180 18.57 -19.76 -11.26
C MET A 180 17.61 -20.82 -10.72
N SER A 181 16.93 -21.58 -11.59
CA SER A 181 16.03 -22.67 -11.21
C SER A 181 16.69 -23.66 -10.25
N ARG A 182 17.95 -24.04 -10.53
CA ARG A 182 18.77 -24.94 -9.71
C ARG A 182 19.15 -24.37 -8.35
N TYR A 183 19.11 -23.05 -8.20
CA TYR A 183 19.36 -22.34 -6.96
C TYR A 183 18.06 -22.00 -6.21
N GLY A 184 16.93 -22.51 -6.70
CA GLY A 184 15.63 -22.40 -6.04
C GLY A 184 14.75 -21.24 -6.52
N LEU A 185 15.13 -20.47 -7.55
CA LEU A 185 14.27 -19.41 -8.10
C LEU A 185 13.07 -20.01 -8.85
N LYS A 186 11.85 -19.60 -8.48
CA LYS A 186 10.60 -20.07 -9.09
C LYS A 186 9.80 -18.98 -9.78
N GLY A 187 9.95 -17.73 -9.36
CA GLY A 187 9.25 -16.63 -9.99
C GLY A 187 9.84 -15.27 -9.65
N ILE A 188 9.55 -14.32 -10.52
CA ILE A 188 9.92 -12.91 -10.40
C ILE A 188 8.62 -12.12 -10.56
N VAL A 189 8.32 -11.22 -9.63
CA VAL A 189 7.12 -10.38 -9.65
C VAL A 189 7.54 -8.93 -9.62
N CYS A 190 6.92 -8.09 -10.46
CA CYS A 190 7.00 -6.64 -10.31
C CYS A 190 5.75 -6.13 -9.59
N CYS A 191 5.97 -5.31 -8.58
CA CYS A 191 4.95 -4.66 -7.79
C CYS A 191 5.04 -3.14 -7.91
N GLY A 192 3.92 -2.47 -7.66
CA GLY A 192 3.83 -1.03 -7.53
C GLY A 192 4.39 -0.52 -6.20
N PHE A 193 4.20 0.77 -5.97
CA PHE A 193 4.80 1.51 -4.85
C PHE A 193 4.40 1.02 -3.47
N ASP A 194 3.20 0.46 -3.33
CA ASP A 194 2.67 -0.04 -2.06
C ASP A 194 2.78 -1.57 -1.91
N LEU A 195 3.56 -2.25 -2.78
CA LEU A 195 3.66 -3.70 -2.97
C LEU A 195 2.51 -4.36 -3.73
N SER A 196 1.58 -3.60 -4.31
CA SER A 196 0.55 -4.16 -5.17
C SER A 196 1.13 -4.95 -6.35
N PRO A 197 0.82 -6.24 -6.53
CA PRO A 197 1.31 -7.01 -7.67
C PRO A 197 0.82 -6.42 -9.01
N ILE A 198 1.74 -6.27 -9.96
CA ILE A 198 1.46 -5.76 -11.31
C ILE A 198 1.68 -6.84 -12.37
N THR A 199 2.84 -7.49 -12.37
CA THR A 199 3.17 -8.56 -13.32
C THR A 199 3.95 -9.68 -12.67
N CYS A 200 3.75 -10.91 -13.14
CA CYS A 200 4.38 -12.11 -12.61
C CYS A 200 5.01 -12.91 -13.76
N PHE A 201 6.26 -13.31 -13.57
CA PHE A 201 7.01 -14.20 -14.44
C PHE A 201 7.38 -15.44 -13.62
N SER A 202 6.86 -16.61 -13.97
CA SER A 202 7.06 -17.83 -13.18
C SER A 202 7.54 -19.00 -14.03
N GLU A 203 8.31 -19.88 -13.39
CA GLU A 203 8.76 -21.15 -13.96
C GLU A 203 7.53 -22.00 -14.33
N HIS A 204 7.46 -22.49 -15.56
CA HIS A 204 6.35 -23.33 -16.05
C HIS A 204 4.93 -22.80 -15.78
N ASN A 205 4.76 -21.47 -15.64
CA ASN A 205 3.51 -20.85 -15.20
C ASN A 205 2.99 -21.40 -13.85
N GLN A 206 3.90 -21.74 -12.94
CA GLN A 206 3.56 -22.24 -11.60
C GLN A 206 2.77 -21.22 -10.77
N TYR A 207 3.02 -19.92 -10.99
CA TYR A 207 2.36 -18.82 -10.29
C TYR A 207 1.75 -17.85 -11.29
N HIS A 208 0.50 -17.48 -11.03
CA HIS A 208 -0.22 -16.39 -11.68
C HIS A 208 -0.29 -15.17 -10.76
N LEU A 209 -0.79 -14.05 -11.29
CA LEU A 209 -0.82 -12.79 -10.55
C LEU A 209 -1.75 -12.89 -9.32
N GLU A 210 -2.85 -13.65 -9.44
CA GLU A 210 -3.80 -13.88 -8.36
C GLU A 210 -3.19 -14.67 -7.19
N ASP A 211 -2.22 -15.56 -7.49
CA ASP A 211 -1.51 -16.35 -6.47
C ASP A 211 -0.59 -15.48 -5.62
N ILE A 212 -0.09 -14.36 -6.18
CA ILE A 212 0.82 -13.47 -5.48
C ILE A 212 0.14 -12.81 -4.29
N ASP A 213 -1.14 -12.45 -4.42
CA ASP A 213 -1.91 -11.90 -3.31
C ASP A 213 -1.98 -12.90 -2.14
N GLU A 214 -2.19 -14.19 -2.42
CA GLU A 214 -2.18 -15.24 -1.40
C GLU A 214 -0.80 -15.38 -0.74
N ILE A 215 0.26 -15.42 -1.55
CA ILE A 215 1.64 -15.50 -1.08
C ILE A 215 1.96 -14.30 -0.17
N LEU A 216 1.65 -13.08 -0.57
CA LEU A 216 1.97 -11.88 0.20
C LEU A 216 1.17 -11.80 1.51
N ARG A 217 -0.04 -12.36 1.57
CA ARG A 217 -0.76 -12.50 2.84
C ARG A 217 -0.04 -13.39 3.86
N GLY A 218 0.82 -14.32 3.42
CA GLY A 218 1.62 -15.17 4.32
C GLY A 218 2.92 -14.52 4.82
N VAL A 219 3.42 -13.48 4.14
CA VAL A 219 4.73 -12.83 4.40
C VAL A 219 4.79 -12.08 5.74
N GLY A 220 3.66 -11.64 6.28
CA GLY A 220 3.60 -10.87 7.52
C GLY A 220 4.07 -9.43 7.34
N ASN A 221 4.72 -8.86 8.38
CA ASN A 221 5.19 -7.47 8.34
C ASN A 221 6.49 -7.33 7.53
N ILE A 222 6.48 -6.41 6.57
CA ILE A 222 7.61 -6.10 5.69
C ILE A 222 8.26 -4.82 6.21
N PRO A 223 9.51 -4.89 6.72
CA PRO A 223 10.20 -3.71 7.24
C PRO A 223 10.60 -2.80 6.09
N GLU A 224 10.89 -1.54 6.40
CA GLU A 224 11.41 -0.58 5.42
C GLU A 224 12.68 -1.13 4.73
N ILE A 225 12.75 -0.96 3.41
CA ILE A 225 13.85 -1.44 2.57
C ILE A 225 14.43 -0.23 1.84
N GLU A 226 15.70 0.04 2.07
CA GLU A 226 16.44 1.09 1.37
C GLU A 226 16.48 0.81 -0.14
N ALA A 227 16.62 1.86 -0.94
CA ALA A 227 16.73 1.75 -2.40
C ALA A 227 17.88 0.82 -2.82
N LEU A 228 17.63 -0.03 -3.82
CA LEU A 228 18.56 -1.05 -4.33
C LEU A 228 19.01 -2.08 -3.28
N ASN A 229 18.29 -2.17 -2.17
CA ASN A 229 18.50 -3.15 -1.12
C ASN A 229 17.34 -4.15 -1.09
N TRP A 230 17.54 -5.25 -0.37
CA TRP A 230 16.56 -6.33 -0.31
C TRP A 230 16.49 -6.97 1.07
N LYS A 231 15.33 -7.55 1.38
CA LYS A 231 15.09 -8.36 2.57
C LYS A 231 14.29 -9.58 2.18
N TYR A 232 14.43 -10.67 2.92
CA TYR A 232 13.62 -11.87 2.68
C TYR A 232 12.62 -12.10 3.80
N ARG A 233 11.54 -12.79 3.45
CA ARG A 233 10.48 -13.24 4.37
C ARG A 233 10.01 -14.63 3.97
N GLN A 234 9.51 -15.37 4.94
CA GLN A 234 8.91 -16.68 4.71
C GLN A 234 7.42 -16.50 4.44
N SER A 235 6.88 -17.33 3.55
CA SER A 235 5.46 -17.43 3.28
C SER A 235 5.09 -18.87 2.93
N ASN A 236 3.80 -19.12 2.71
CA ASN A 236 3.27 -20.40 2.27
C ASN A 236 2.32 -20.18 1.09
N TYR A 237 2.30 -21.14 0.17
CA TYR A 237 1.33 -21.21 -0.92
C TYR A 237 0.94 -22.66 -1.14
N ASN A 238 -0.37 -22.96 -1.18
CA ASN A 238 -0.87 -24.35 -1.27
C ASN A 238 -0.22 -25.29 -0.23
N ASN A 239 -0.09 -24.81 1.02
CA ASN A 239 0.57 -25.51 2.14
C ASN A 239 2.05 -25.87 1.92
N LYS A 240 2.72 -25.26 0.93
CA LYS A 240 4.16 -25.41 0.70
C LYS A 240 4.88 -24.14 1.16
N PRO A 241 5.95 -24.27 1.97
CA PRO A 241 6.76 -23.13 2.36
C PRO A 241 7.52 -22.57 1.15
N LEU A 242 7.67 -21.25 1.12
CA LEU A 242 8.43 -20.52 0.12
C LEU A 242 9.07 -19.30 0.76
N TRP A 243 10.15 -18.81 0.18
CA TRP A 243 10.79 -17.56 0.59
C TRP A 243 10.54 -16.48 -0.46
N VAL A 244 10.22 -15.28 0.01
CA VAL A 244 9.98 -14.08 -0.79
C VAL A 244 11.09 -13.09 -0.51
N PHE A 245 11.97 -12.87 -1.49
CA PHE A 245 12.94 -11.78 -1.44
C PHE A 245 12.26 -10.53 -2.01
N ILE A 246 12.22 -9.46 -1.22
CA ILE A 246 11.56 -8.20 -1.55
C ILE A 246 12.67 -7.19 -1.79
N ILE A 247 12.72 -6.65 -2.99
CA ILE A 247 13.77 -5.73 -3.46
C ILE A 247 13.12 -4.38 -3.71
N ASN A 248 13.65 -3.33 -3.11
CA ASN A 248 13.27 -1.96 -3.48
C ASN A 248 14.08 -1.57 -4.73
N SER A 249 13.42 -1.30 -5.85
CA SER A 249 14.10 -1.01 -7.11
C SER A 249 14.89 0.30 -7.07
N GLY A 250 14.54 1.26 -6.20
CA GLY A 250 15.11 2.61 -6.22
C GLY A 250 14.76 3.43 -7.46
N ILE A 251 14.02 2.87 -8.42
CA ILE A 251 13.52 3.57 -9.61
C ILE A 251 12.00 3.50 -9.68
N GLY A 252 11.36 4.46 -10.34
CA GLY A 252 9.93 4.60 -10.32
C GLY A 252 9.39 5.62 -11.29
N VAL A 253 8.07 5.71 -11.36
CA VAL A 253 7.38 6.78 -12.10
C VAL A 253 6.97 7.89 -11.14
N SER A 254 6.86 9.12 -11.65
CA SER A 254 6.31 10.24 -10.88
C SER A 254 4.82 10.40 -11.18
N VAL A 255 3.96 10.39 -10.16
CA VAL A 255 2.51 10.63 -10.27
C VAL A 255 2.16 11.83 -9.40
N GLU A 256 1.68 12.93 -10.00
CA GLU A 256 1.28 14.14 -9.26
C GLU A 256 2.31 14.62 -8.22
N GLY A 257 3.60 14.58 -8.57
CA GLY A 257 4.72 14.96 -7.68
C GLY A 257 5.20 13.85 -6.73
N LEU A 258 4.48 12.75 -6.57
CA LEU A 258 4.91 11.58 -5.82
C LEU A 258 5.78 10.66 -6.66
N TYR A 259 7.00 10.40 -6.19
CA TYR A 259 7.88 9.38 -6.77
C TYR A 259 7.48 7.98 -6.29
N GLU A 260 6.94 7.18 -7.20
CA GLU A 260 6.44 5.83 -6.96
C GLU A 260 7.46 4.78 -7.44
N ASN A 261 8.36 4.37 -6.55
CA ASN A 261 9.33 3.33 -6.84
C ASN A 261 8.67 1.95 -7.01
N TYR A 262 9.28 1.09 -7.83
CA TYR A 262 8.87 -0.31 -7.94
C TYR A 262 9.40 -1.15 -6.78
N TYR A 263 8.76 -2.29 -6.59
CA TYR A 263 9.32 -3.40 -5.82
C TYR A 263 9.41 -4.64 -6.70
N TYR A 264 10.49 -5.40 -6.56
CA TYR A 264 10.64 -6.69 -7.22
C TYR A 264 10.62 -7.79 -6.19
N LEU A 265 9.86 -8.86 -6.45
CA LEU A 265 9.79 -10.03 -5.60
C LEU A 265 10.48 -11.21 -6.29
N LEU A 266 11.31 -11.94 -5.56
CA LEU A 266 11.77 -13.27 -5.97
C LEU A 266 11.03 -14.31 -5.14
N LEU A 267 10.30 -15.18 -5.81
CA LEU A 267 9.66 -16.35 -5.22
C LEU A 267 10.63 -17.51 -5.32
N THR A 268 10.94 -18.13 -4.19
CA THR A 268 12.02 -19.11 -4.11
C THR A 268 11.62 -20.30 -3.24
N GLU A 269 12.26 -21.44 -3.49
CA GLU A 269 12.23 -22.56 -2.54
C GLU A 269 12.84 -22.13 -1.18
N PRO A 270 12.42 -22.76 -0.08
CA PRO A 270 13.09 -22.55 1.21
C PRO A 270 14.59 -22.80 1.11
N ASP A 271 15.38 -22.05 1.88
CA ASP A 271 16.84 -22.15 1.95
C ASP A 271 17.57 -21.86 0.62
N ALA A 272 16.88 -21.26 -0.36
CA ALA A 272 17.48 -20.84 -1.61
C ALA A 272 18.61 -19.82 -1.39
N TYR A 273 19.79 -20.11 -1.96
CA TYR A 273 20.95 -19.21 -1.90
C TYR A 273 20.92 -18.22 -3.07
N MET A 274 20.53 -16.98 -2.78
CA MET A 274 20.41 -15.93 -3.80
C MET A 274 21.64 -15.03 -3.89
N GLY A 275 22.55 -15.01 -2.91
CA GLY A 275 23.77 -14.19 -2.95
C GLY A 275 23.51 -12.74 -3.41
N GLU A 276 24.25 -12.29 -4.44
CA GLU A 276 24.09 -10.97 -5.08
C GLU A 276 23.03 -10.93 -6.20
N PHE A 277 22.35 -12.05 -6.47
CA PHE A 277 21.37 -12.14 -7.55
C PHE A 277 20.22 -11.10 -7.45
N PRO A 278 19.63 -10.81 -6.26
CA PRO A 278 18.59 -9.79 -6.16
C PRO A 278 19.05 -8.42 -6.68
N ARG A 279 20.30 -8.04 -6.36
CA ARG A 279 20.90 -6.78 -6.83
C ARG A 279 21.16 -6.82 -8.35
N LYS A 280 21.66 -7.93 -8.87
CA LYS A 280 21.88 -8.13 -10.32
C LYS A 280 20.58 -7.98 -11.11
N LEU A 281 19.51 -8.66 -10.66
CA LEU A 281 18.20 -8.56 -11.30
C LEU A 281 17.68 -7.13 -11.26
N ALA A 282 17.73 -6.48 -10.09
CA ALA A 282 17.25 -5.10 -9.93
C ALA A 282 17.96 -4.15 -10.89
N ASN A 283 19.29 -4.23 -11.01
CA ASN A 283 20.04 -3.37 -11.92
C ASN A 283 19.65 -3.57 -13.39
N GLU A 284 19.43 -4.81 -13.83
CA GLU A 284 19.02 -5.06 -15.23
C GLU A 284 17.58 -4.65 -15.51
N PHE A 285 16.65 -4.95 -14.60
CA PHE A 285 15.27 -4.45 -14.71
C PHE A 285 15.24 -2.94 -14.74
N ASN A 286 16.03 -2.31 -13.87
CA ASN A 286 16.15 -0.87 -13.82
C ASN A 286 16.72 -0.30 -15.12
N GLY A 287 17.74 -0.93 -15.69
CA GLY A 287 18.30 -0.53 -16.98
C GLY A 287 17.24 -0.44 -18.07
N ILE A 288 16.36 -1.45 -18.17
CA ILE A 288 15.25 -1.45 -19.13
C ILE A 288 14.23 -0.36 -18.84
N LEU A 289 13.90 -0.19 -17.56
CA LEU A 289 12.83 0.71 -17.12
C LEU A 289 13.26 2.16 -17.05
N THR A 290 14.55 2.47 -17.11
CA THR A 290 15.06 3.84 -17.10
C THR A 290 15.10 4.43 -18.52
N GLU A 291 14.93 3.62 -19.57
CA GLU A 291 14.99 4.10 -20.96
C GLU A 291 13.92 5.17 -21.29
N ASP A 292 12.84 5.26 -20.49
CA ASP A 292 11.67 6.11 -20.74
C ASP A 292 11.23 6.99 -19.53
N ILE A 293 12.05 7.11 -18.48
CA ILE A 293 11.79 7.94 -17.27
C ILE A 293 12.56 9.26 -17.35
#